data_AF-A0A3B8MH48-F1
#
_entry.id   AF-A0A3B8MH48-F1
#
_cell.length_a   1.000
_cell.length_b   1.000
_cell.length_c   1.000
_cell.angle_alpha   90.00
_cell.angle_beta   90.00
_cell.angle_gamma   90.00
#
_symmetry.space_group_name_H-M   'P 1'
#
loop_
_entity.id
_entity.type
_entity.pdbx_description
1 polymer ?
#
loop_
_entity_poly.entity_id
_entity_poly.type
_entity_poly.pdbx_seq_one_letter_code
_entity_poly.pdbx_strand_id
1 'polypeptide(L)'
;SHIVNADRTVPFDETIRNFSVALNRRCNFKVRPRRYYGTVWISDCYTDYRNPDQFRKYEGPLSEGEAMRTMGKGLNQSQVYAGALAEAIERLSVFHRLDANEPTQIYELAEDLTLVPTSLPDEVVHHLNGTVDGVSAGNNVLECVLHGLLEMYEHLDVCLHLGRFGLGHRAFIDPTLTGFHPMVAEKMLAVAVPGENPKVTTIHAIVCPRDIGPFVRSCAHLDGKIALQRAFNETLQSHKTRSVHDLQSFRPEYHVTELMNHHTDDLEQNIQTILESLPDTVYVQDWTDPVMQVPVMRPFTMRMLETKPDEDLVGAYVQSLMTESAKYIDWDA
;
A
#
# COMPACT_ATOMS: atom_id res chain seq x y z
N SER A 1 1.38 5.85 21.78
CA SER A 1 1.31 4.38 21.86
C SER A 1 1.24 3.86 20.43
N HIS A 2 2.12 2.94 20.06
CA HIS A 2 2.49 2.74 18.65
C HIS A 2 1.51 1.87 17.85
N ILE A 3 1.12 2.41 16.69
CA ILE A 3 0.46 1.80 15.52
C ILE A 3 1.40 0.76 14.89
N VAL A 4 1.76 -0.26 15.66
CA VAL A 4 2.70 -1.29 15.19
C VAL A 4 1.94 -2.51 14.70
N ASN A 5 0.86 -2.91 15.36
CA ASN A 5 0.10 -4.13 15.05
C ASN A 5 -1.29 -3.87 14.43
N ALA A 6 -1.59 -2.66 13.97
CA ALA A 6 -2.89 -2.39 13.34
C ALA A 6 -3.14 -3.35 12.17
N ASP A 7 -4.40 -3.79 12.03
CA ASP A 7 -4.87 -4.73 11.00
C ASP A 7 -4.25 -6.14 11.03
N ARG A 8 -3.57 -6.53 12.12
CA ARG A 8 -2.95 -7.87 12.24
C ARG A 8 -3.60 -8.68 13.36
N THR A 9 -3.91 -9.93 13.04
CA THR A 9 -4.51 -10.91 13.97
C THR A 9 -3.49 -11.72 14.74
N VAL A 10 -2.23 -11.73 14.29
CA VAL A 10 -1.12 -12.44 14.95
C VAL A 10 0.11 -11.53 15.10
N PRO A 11 0.97 -11.78 16.10
CA PRO A 11 2.21 -11.03 16.27
C PRO A 11 3.17 -11.16 15.06
N PHE A 12 4.04 -10.17 14.87
CA PHE A 12 4.99 -10.19 13.75
C PHE A 12 5.96 -11.37 13.79
N ASP A 13 6.41 -11.82 14.97
CA ASP A 13 7.33 -12.97 15.06
C ASP A 13 6.66 -14.26 14.56
N GLU A 14 5.35 -14.40 14.79
CA GLU A 14 4.55 -15.49 14.24
C GLU A 14 4.34 -15.34 12.73
N THR A 15 3.99 -14.13 12.27
CA THR A 15 3.87 -13.83 10.84
C THR A 15 5.16 -14.15 10.10
N ILE A 16 6.32 -13.70 10.61
CA ILE A 16 7.64 -13.95 10.02
C ILE A 16 7.91 -15.45 9.92
N ARG A 17 7.63 -16.21 10.98
CA ARG A 17 7.79 -17.67 10.99
C ARG A 17 6.90 -18.33 9.93
N ASN A 18 5.61 -18.00 9.90
CA ASN A 18 4.65 -18.58 8.96
C ASN A 18 5.04 -18.27 7.51
N PHE A 19 5.33 -17.00 7.22
CA PHE A 19 5.66 -16.56 5.86
C PHE A 19 7.03 -17.05 5.40
N SER A 20 8.00 -17.16 6.31
CA SER A 20 9.30 -17.77 6.00
C SER A 20 9.15 -19.25 5.65
N VAL A 21 8.32 -20.00 6.38
CA VAL A 21 8.04 -21.41 6.06
C VAL A 21 7.36 -21.51 4.70
N ALA A 22 6.37 -20.66 4.42
CA ALA A 22 5.66 -20.64 3.15
C ALA A 22 6.59 -20.35 1.95
N LEU A 23 7.37 -19.27 2.01
CA LEU A 23 8.31 -18.90 0.95
C LEU A 23 9.36 -19.98 0.68
N ASN A 24 9.91 -20.61 1.74
CA ASN A 24 10.88 -21.69 1.60
C ASN A 24 10.34 -22.94 0.87
N ARG A 25 9.02 -23.09 0.73
CA ARG A 25 8.44 -24.16 -0.10
C ARG A 25 8.56 -23.88 -1.60
N ARG A 26 8.79 -22.62 -2.00
CA ARG A 26 8.87 -22.19 -3.40
C ARG A 26 10.27 -21.74 -3.82
N CYS A 27 10.98 -21.03 -2.96
CA CYS A 27 12.27 -20.42 -3.29
C CYS A 27 13.14 -20.21 -2.05
N ASN A 28 14.44 -20.05 -2.25
CA ASN A 28 15.29 -19.47 -1.23
C ASN A 28 15.09 -17.95 -1.22
N PHE A 29 15.15 -17.34 -0.04
CA PHE A 29 15.04 -15.90 0.09
C PHE A 29 16.01 -15.34 1.13
N LYS A 30 16.26 -14.04 1.06
CA LYS A 30 17.03 -13.30 2.05
C LYS A 30 16.46 -11.90 2.22
N VAL A 31 15.96 -11.62 3.41
CA VAL A 31 15.58 -10.27 3.81
C VAL A 31 16.79 -9.51 4.33
N ARG A 32 16.95 -8.25 3.91
CA ARG A 32 18.03 -7.37 4.36
C ARG A 32 17.46 -6.00 4.74
N PRO A 33 17.67 -5.52 5.97
CA PRO A 33 17.48 -4.10 6.29
C PRO A 33 18.35 -3.26 5.37
N ARG A 34 17.73 -2.31 4.67
CA ARG A 34 18.43 -1.45 3.70
C ARG A 34 18.66 -0.06 4.29
N ARG A 35 17.65 0.52 4.94
CA ARG A 35 17.64 1.94 5.33
C ARG A 35 16.87 2.19 6.62
N TYR A 36 17.27 3.23 7.35
CA TYR A 36 16.57 3.72 8.53
C TYR A 36 16.55 5.25 8.55
N TYR A 37 15.35 5.83 8.61
CA TYR A 37 15.13 7.27 8.58
C TYR A 37 14.80 7.83 9.98
N GLY A 38 15.49 7.35 11.01
CA GLY A 38 15.29 7.80 12.41
C GLY A 38 13.98 7.33 13.06
N THR A 39 13.04 6.79 12.30
CA THR A 39 11.79 6.18 12.80
C THR A 39 11.29 5.08 11.87
N VAL A 40 11.45 5.27 10.55
CA VAL A 40 10.99 4.32 9.53
C VAL A 40 12.14 3.45 9.04
N TRP A 41 11.93 2.14 9.06
CA TRP A 41 12.81 1.12 8.47
C TRP A 41 12.31 0.73 7.09
N ILE A 42 13.25 0.48 6.17
CA ILE A 42 12.99 -0.12 4.86
C ILE A 42 13.90 -1.34 4.70
N SER A 43 13.33 -2.47 4.29
CA SER A 43 14.07 -3.70 3.97
C SER A 43 13.76 -4.16 2.56
N ASP A 44 14.66 -4.96 2.00
CA ASP A 44 14.41 -5.71 0.78
C ASP A 44 14.25 -7.20 1.11
N CYS A 45 13.40 -7.91 0.37
CA CYS A 45 13.41 -9.36 0.29
C CYS A 45 13.89 -9.77 -1.10
N TYR A 46 15.03 -10.46 -1.16
CA TYR A 46 15.56 -11.03 -2.41
C TYR A 46 15.19 -12.50 -2.47
N THR A 47 14.62 -12.97 -3.57
CA THR A 47 14.36 -14.40 -3.80
C THR A 47 15.18 -14.92 -4.96
N ASP A 48 15.52 -16.21 -4.94
CA ASP A 48 16.15 -16.87 -6.10
C ASP A 48 15.13 -17.38 -7.12
N TYR A 49 13.87 -16.92 -7.01
CA TYR A 49 12.81 -17.30 -7.95
C TYR A 49 13.16 -16.79 -9.34
N ARG A 50 13.38 -17.74 -10.25
CA ARG A 50 13.67 -17.46 -11.65
C ARG A 50 12.36 -17.29 -12.42
N ASN A 51 11.79 -16.09 -12.38
CA ASN A 51 10.94 -15.66 -13.48
C ASN A 51 11.15 -14.19 -13.85
N PRO A 52 12.00 -13.92 -14.85
CA PRO A 52 12.32 -12.56 -15.25
C PRO A 52 11.23 -11.88 -16.08
N ASP A 53 10.40 -12.58 -16.85
CA ASP A 53 9.68 -11.91 -17.95
C ASP A 53 8.42 -11.18 -17.48
N GLN A 54 7.59 -11.83 -16.66
CA GLN A 54 6.45 -11.14 -16.04
C GLN A 54 6.95 -10.12 -15.02
N PHE A 55 7.85 -10.49 -14.11
CA PHE A 55 8.38 -9.56 -13.11
C PHE A 55 8.99 -8.29 -13.70
N ARG A 56 9.80 -8.40 -14.79
CA ARG A 56 10.37 -7.23 -15.48
C ARG A 56 9.30 -6.32 -16.09
N LYS A 57 8.17 -6.88 -16.54
CA LYS A 57 7.04 -6.13 -17.07
C LYS A 57 6.34 -5.30 -15.99
N TYR A 58 6.23 -5.83 -14.76
CA TYR A 58 5.53 -5.16 -13.65
C TYR A 58 6.41 -4.18 -12.85
N GLU A 59 7.70 -4.46 -12.63
CA GLU A 59 8.53 -3.63 -11.73
C GLU A 59 9.65 -2.80 -12.40
N GLY A 60 9.87 -2.93 -13.70
CA GLY A 60 10.87 -2.13 -14.41
C GLY A 60 12.28 -2.16 -13.74
N PRO A 61 12.96 -1.01 -13.57
CA PRO A 61 14.39 -0.93 -13.21
C PRO A 61 14.73 -1.33 -11.75
N LEU A 62 13.80 -1.93 -10.99
CA LEU A 62 14.08 -2.50 -9.66
C LEU A 62 14.77 -3.88 -9.71
N SER A 63 14.98 -4.42 -10.91
CA SER A 63 15.83 -5.58 -11.17
C SER A 63 17.31 -5.28 -10.91
N GLU A 64 17.76 -5.41 -9.66
CA GLU A 64 19.18 -5.59 -9.37
C GLU A 64 19.56 -7.07 -9.63
N GLY A 65 19.65 -7.46 -10.92
CA GLY A 65 20.07 -8.81 -11.36
C GLY A 65 18.93 -9.74 -11.82
N GLU A 66 19.18 -11.07 -11.75
CA GLU A 66 18.24 -12.14 -12.15
C GLU A 66 17.24 -12.57 -11.06
N ALA A 67 17.24 -11.89 -9.90
CA ALA A 67 16.47 -12.24 -8.71
C ALA A 67 15.27 -11.29 -8.51
N MET A 68 14.12 -11.84 -8.11
CA MET A 68 12.95 -11.03 -7.71
C MET A 68 13.27 -10.29 -6.42
N ARG A 69 12.92 -9.00 -6.36
CA ARG A 69 13.13 -8.14 -5.19
C ARG A 69 11.81 -7.49 -4.81
N THR A 70 11.35 -7.73 -3.59
CA THR A 70 10.23 -6.99 -2.98
C THR A 70 10.74 -6.16 -1.81
N MET A 71 9.92 -5.25 -1.28
CA MET A 71 10.37 -4.33 -0.24
C MET A 71 9.40 -4.29 0.95
N GLY A 72 9.93 -4.20 2.16
CA GLY A 72 9.14 -3.97 3.37
C GLY A 72 9.33 -2.55 3.90
N LYS A 73 8.32 -2.03 4.59
CA LYS A 73 8.37 -0.75 5.32
C LYS A 73 7.67 -0.86 6.67
N GLY A 74 8.12 -0.09 7.66
CA GLY A 74 7.50 -0.08 8.98
C GLY A 74 8.34 0.62 10.05
N LEU A 75 7.82 0.64 11.28
CA LEU A 75 8.42 1.38 12.40
C LEU A 75 9.45 0.57 13.21
N ASN A 76 9.42 -0.75 13.06
CA ASN A 76 10.39 -1.65 13.68
C ASN A 76 10.79 -2.76 12.71
N GLN A 77 11.91 -3.42 13.03
CA GLN A 77 12.50 -4.42 12.15
C GLN A 77 11.57 -5.63 11.90
N SER A 78 10.81 -6.09 12.90
CA SER A 78 9.89 -7.22 12.74
C SER A 78 8.76 -6.89 11.76
N GLN A 79 8.14 -5.71 11.89
CA GLN A 79 7.10 -5.26 10.96
C GLN A 79 7.62 -5.18 9.52
N VAL A 80 8.82 -4.63 9.35
CA VAL A 80 9.43 -4.46 8.02
C VAL A 80 9.80 -5.80 7.41
N TYR A 81 10.31 -6.73 8.24
CA TYR A 81 10.61 -8.09 7.80
C TYR A 81 9.33 -8.82 7.37
N ALA A 82 8.28 -8.78 8.20
CA ALA A 82 7.00 -9.37 7.89
C ALA A 82 6.40 -8.80 6.59
N GLY A 83 6.42 -7.48 6.42
CA GLY A 83 5.94 -6.82 5.20
C GLY A 83 6.73 -7.22 3.95
N ALA A 84 8.06 -7.31 4.04
CA ALA A 84 8.88 -7.74 2.90
C ALA A 84 8.60 -9.19 2.48
N LEU A 85 8.34 -10.08 3.45
CA LEU A 85 7.93 -11.45 3.16
C LEU A 85 6.51 -11.51 2.57
N ALA A 86 5.58 -10.72 3.11
CA ALA A 86 4.19 -10.66 2.63
C ALA A 86 4.16 -10.27 1.14
N GLU A 87 4.86 -9.18 0.78
CA GLU A 87 4.96 -8.71 -0.60
C GLU A 87 5.63 -9.76 -1.51
N ALA A 88 6.64 -10.49 -1.02
CA ALA A 88 7.24 -11.59 -1.78
C ALA A 88 6.26 -12.74 -2.05
N ILE A 89 5.46 -13.14 -1.05
CA ILE A 89 4.43 -14.18 -1.20
C ILE A 89 3.36 -13.73 -2.19
N GLU A 90 2.90 -12.50 -2.05
CA GLU A 90 1.90 -11.89 -2.92
C GLU A 90 2.35 -11.91 -4.39
N ARG A 91 3.54 -11.35 -4.65
CA ARG A 91 4.13 -11.26 -6.00
C ARG A 91 4.35 -12.65 -6.60
N LEU A 92 4.93 -13.60 -5.84
CA LEU A 92 5.15 -14.96 -6.33
C LEU A 92 3.85 -15.69 -6.64
N SER A 93 2.83 -15.53 -5.79
CA SER A 93 1.53 -16.18 -6.00
C SER A 93 0.86 -15.70 -7.28
N VAL A 94 0.89 -14.38 -7.53
CA VAL A 94 0.35 -13.78 -8.75
C VAL A 94 1.14 -14.25 -9.97
N PHE A 95 2.45 -14.04 -10.00
CA PHE A 95 3.25 -14.33 -11.20
C PHE A 95 3.25 -15.81 -11.54
N HIS A 96 3.38 -16.70 -10.54
CA HIS A 96 3.35 -18.14 -10.78
C HIS A 96 2.05 -18.59 -11.46
N ARG A 97 0.90 -18.08 -10.97
CA ARG A 97 -0.42 -18.41 -11.53
C ARG A 97 -0.60 -17.84 -12.94
N LEU A 98 -0.15 -16.60 -13.17
CA LEU A 98 -0.17 -15.99 -14.50
C LEU A 98 0.70 -16.74 -15.51
N ASP A 99 1.88 -17.21 -15.11
CA ASP A 99 2.77 -18.01 -15.98
C ASP A 99 2.17 -19.37 -16.33
N ALA A 100 1.47 -19.99 -15.38
CA ALA A 100 0.78 -21.25 -15.58
C ALA A 100 -0.52 -21.10 -16.41
N ASN A 101 -0.95 -19.86 -16.70
CA ASN A 101 -2.25 -19.55 -17.29
C ASN A 101 -3.39 -20.25 -16.54
N GLU A 102 -3.26 -20.29 -15.21
CA GLU A 102 -4.22 -20.90 -14.30
C GLU A 102 -5.32 -19.89 -13.94
N PRO A 103 -6.61 -20.28 -14.03
CA PRO A 103 -7.71 -19.40 -13.64
C PRO A 103 -7.66 -19.12 -12.14
N THR A 104 -8.19 -17.97 -11.75
CA THR A 104 -8.36 -17.58 -10.34
C THR A 104 -9.80 -17.81 -9.92
N GLN A 105 -10.04 -18.32 -8.71
CA GLN A 105 -11.40 -18.37 -8.21
C GLN A 105 -11.84 -16.98 -7.77
N ILE A 106 -13.06 -16.59 -8.14
CA ILE A 106 -13.71 -15.37 -7.68
C ILE A 106 -14.83 -15.75 -6.71
N TYR A 107 -14.95 -14.97 -5.64
CA TYR A 107 -15.96 -15.07 -4.61
C TYR A 107 -16.70 -13.74 -4.47
N GLU A 108 -17.91 -13.79 -3.94
CA GLU A 108 -18.61 -12.63 -3.37
C GLU A 108 -18.35 -12.59 -1.86
N LEU A 109 -18.09 -11.42 -1.32
CA LEU A 109 -17.97 -11.21 0.12
C LEU A 109 -19.38 -10.97 0.70
N ALA A 110 -19.91 -11.95 1.41
CA ALA A 110 -21.23 -11.88 2.03
C ALA A 110 -21.26 -10.92 3.24
N GLU A 111 -22.47 -10.56 3.69
CA GLU A 111 -22.68 -9.67 4.86
C GLU A 111 -22.03 -10.21 6.15
N ASP A 112 -21.94 -11.53 6.29
CA ASP A 112 -21.27 -12.20 7.41
C ASP A 112 -19.75 -12.38 7.20
N LEU A 113 -19.20 -11.69 6.19
CA LEU A 113 -17.79 -11.69 5.80
C LEU A 113 -17.25 -13.05 5.32
N THR A 114 -18.15 -13.99 4.99
CA THR A 114 -17.75 -15.24 4.35
C THR A 114 -17.59 -15.09 2.84
N LEU A 115 -16.72 -15.89 2.24
CA LEU A 115 -16.53 -15.93 0.79
C LEU A 115 -17.46 -16.96 0.16
N VAL A 116 -18.39 -16.49 -0.67
CA VAL A 116 -19.37 -17.33 -1.37
C VAL A 116 -18.99 -17.45 -2.85
N PRO A 117 -18.97 -18.65 -3.45
CA PRO A 117 -18.66 -18.80 -4.87
C PRO A 117 -19.59 -17.95 -5.76
N THR A 118 -19.03 -17.24 -6.73
CA THR A 118 -19.81 -16.46 -7.71
C THR A 118 -19.77 -17.10 -9.10
N SER A 119 -20.68 -16.67 -9.98
CA SER A 119 -20.71 -17.01 -11.40
C SER A 119 -20.00 -15.98 -12.28
N LEU A 120 -19.35 -14.97 -11.68
CA LEU A 120 -18.60 -13.95 -12.42
C LEU A 120 -17.49 -14.62 -13.25
N PRO A 121 -17.48 -14.47 -14.59
CA PRO A 121 -16.48 -15.11 -15.42
C PRO A 121 -15.14 -14.36 -15.35
N ASP A 122 -14.03 -15.12 -15.40
CA ASP A 122 -12.66 -14.59 -15.36
C ASP A 122 -12.39 -13.50 -16.41
N GLU A 123 -13.05 -13.57 -17.56
CA GLU A 123 -12.94 -12.59 -18.65
C GLU A 123 -13.29 -11.17 -18.21
N VAL A 124 -14.20 -11.02 -17.23
CA VAL A 124 -14.60 -9.71 -16.69
C VAL A 124 -13.46 -9.06 -15.91
N VAL A 125 -12.64 -9.86 -15.22
CA VAL A 125 -11.54 -9.38 -14.37
C VAL A 125 -10.17 -9.55 -15.01
N HIS A 126 -10.07 -10.14 -16.19
CA HIS A 126 -8.79 -10.44 -16.84
C HIS A 126 -7.89 -9.20 -17.02
N HIS A 127 -8.49 -8.02 -17.24
CA HIS A 127 -7.73 -6.78 -17.35
C HIS A 127 -7.06 -6.36 -16.03
N LEU A 128 -7.63 -6.72 -14.88
CA LEU A 128 -7.02 -6.48 -13.57
C LEU A 128 -5.73 -7.27 -13.39
N ASN A 129 -5.56 -8.40 -14.08
CA ASN A 129 -4.33 -9.20 -14.02
C ASN A 129 -3.12 -8.46 -14.62
N GLY A 130 -3.34 -7.35 -15.34
CA GLY A 130 -2.30 -6.45 -15.82
C GLY A 130 -1.65 -5.59 -14.74
N THR A 131 -2.16 -5.60 -13.50
CA THR A 131 -1.57 -4.94 -12.33
C THR A 131 -1.63 -5.86 -11.10
N VAL A 132 -0.87 -5.51 -10.08
CA VAL A 132 -0.87 -6.14 -8.75
C VAL A 132 -1.56 -5.27 -7.69
N ASP A 133 -2.17 -4.15 -8.10
CA ASP A 133 -2.92 -3.27 -7.20
C ASP A 133 -4.08 -4.00 -6.52
N GLY A 134 -4.23 -3.78 -5.21
CA GLY A 134 -5.27 -4.38 -4.40
C GLY A 134 -5.03 -5.85 -4.05
N VAL A 135 -3.96 -6.48 -4.56
CA VAL A 135 -3.57 -7.83 -4.13
C VAL A 135 -2.87 -7.72 -2.78
N SER A 136 -3.22 -8.59 -1.84
CA SER A 136 -2.64 -8.58 -0.50
C SER A 136 -2.42 -9.98 0.05
N ALA A 137 -1.29 -10.20 0.72
CA ALA A 137 -1.00 -11.42 1.49
C ALA A 137 -1.15 -11.19 3.01
N GLY A 138 -1.73 -12.16 3.71
CA GLY A 138 -2.06 -12.08 5.13
C GLY A 138 -2.07 -13.43 5.84
N ASN A 139 -2.10 -13.44 7.17
CA ASN A 139 -2.18 -14.71 7.93
C ASN A 139 -3.57 -15.36 7.83
N ASN A 140 -4.58 -14.57 7.49
CA ASN A 140 -5.93 -15.04 7.21
C ASN A 140 -6.56 -14.21 6.09
N VAL A 141 -7.71 -14.67 5.60
CA VAL A 141 -8.44 -14.04 4.49
C VAL A 141 -8.86 -12.61 4.80
N LEU A 142 -9.37 -12.36 6.01
CA LEU A 142 -9.87 -11.04 6.40
C LEU A 142 -8.77 -9.98 6.47
N GLU A 143 -7.53 -10.36 6.85
CA GLU A 143 -6.39 -9.43 6.80
C GLU A 143 -6.14 -8.96 5.37
N CYS A 144 -6.23 -9.88 4.40
CA CYS A 144 -6.04 -9.58 3.00
C CYS A 144 -7.20 -8.71 2.46
N VAL A 145 -8.44 -9.04 2.85
CA VAL A 145 -9.64 -8.30 2.45
C VAL A 145 -9.60 -6.87 2.99
N LEU A 146 -9.31 -6.67 4.28
CA LEU A 146 -9.21 -5.31 4.84
C LEU A 146 -8.14 -4.49 4.11
N HIS A 147 -6.95 -5.06 3.93
CA HIS A 147 -5.85 -4.35 3.27
C HIS A 147 -6.19 -3.98 1.83
N GLY A 148 -6.71 -4.93 1.06
CA GLY A 148 -7.09 -4.69 -0.33
C GLY A 148 -8.27 -3.72 -0.48
N LEU A 149 -9.24 -3.73 0.45
CA LEU A 149 -10.32 -2.74 0.45
C LEU A 149 -9.78 -1.32 0.67
N LEU A 150 -8.80 -1.16 1.56
CA LEU A 150 -8.14 0.13 1.77
C LEU A 150 -7.37 0.59 0.52
N GLU A 151 -6.64 -0.31 -0.14
CA GLU A 151 -5.96 0.02 -1.42
C GLU A 151 -6.96 0.36 -2.54
N MET A 152 -8.10 -0.33 -2.60
CA MET A 152 -9.18 0.01 -3.53
C MET A 152 -9.68 1.45 -3.29
N TYR A 153 -9.87 1.86 -2.04
CA TYR A 153 -10.25 3.25 -1.72
C TYR A 153 -9.16 4.26 -2.03
N GLU A 154 -7.88 3.91 -1.80
CA GLU A 154 -6.76 4.76 -2.24
C GLU A 154 -6.88 5.07 -3.74
N HIS A 155 -7.16 4.05 -4.54
CA HIS A 155 -7.33 4.17 -5.98
C HIS A 155 -8.56 5.00 -6.37
N LEU A 156 -9.73 4.64 -5.84
CA LEU A 156 -10.99 5.33 -6.13
C LEU A 156 -10.92 6.81 -5.74
N ASP A 157 -10.40 7.12 -4.57
CA ASP A 157 -10.28 8.49 -4.09
C ASP A 157 -9.32 9.29 -4.98
N VAL A 158 -8.17 8.73 -5.40
CA VAL A 158 -7.27 9.42 -6.35
C VAL A 158 -8.00 9.73 -7.66
N CYS A 159 -8.77 8.79 -8.21
CA CYS A 159 -9.53 8.98 -9.45
C CYS A 159 -10.50 10.16 -9.38
N LEU A 160 -11.14 10.40 -8.23
CA LEU A 160 -12.06 11.53 -8.02
C LEU A 160 -11.39 12.90 -8.16
N HIS A 161 -10.08 12.98 -7.93
CA HIS A 161 -9.35 14.25 -7.94
C HIS A 161 -8.55 14.49 -9.21
N LEU A 162 -8.61 13.61 -10.21
CA LEU A 162 -7.88 13.78 -11.48
C LEU A 162 -8.30 15.06 -12.23
N GLY A 163 -9.50 15.61 -11.97
CA GLY A 163 -9.94 16.91 -12.50
C GLY A 163 -9.57 18.13 -11.65
N ARG A 164 -8.96 17.93 -10.47
CA ARG A 164 -8.59 18.97 -9.50
C ARG A 164 -7.10 18.90 -9.22
N PHE A 165 -6.32 19.41 -10.18
CA PHE A 165 -4.86 19.38 -10.09
C PHE A 165 -4.30 20.23 -8.94
N GLY A 166 -3.16 19.80 -8.40
CA GLY A 166 -2.34 20.58 -7.48
C GLY A 166 -2.73 20.51 -6.01
N LEU A 167 -2.06 21.35 -5.22
CA LEU A 167 -2.19 21.46 -3.76
C LEU A 167 -3.03 22.66 -3.32
N GLY A 168 -3.29 23.62 -4.20
CA GLY A 168 -3.92 24.90 -3.83
C GLY A 168 -5.33 24.81 -3.23
N HIS A 169 -6.02 23.68 -3.37
CA HIS A 169 -7.37 23.44 -2.84
C HIS A 169 -7.38 22.48 -1.63
N ARG A 170 -6.20 22.13 -1.08
CA ARG A 170 -6.07 21.08 -0.06
C ARG A 170 -5.71 21.64 1.30
N ALA A 171 -6.18 20.95 2.33
CA ALA A 171 -5.83 21.25 3.71
C ALA A 171 -4.56 20.48 4.09
N PHE A 172 -3.50 21.22 4.47
CA PHE A 172 -2.25 20.64 4.93
C PHE A 172 -2.40 20.05 6.33
N ILE A 173 -1.93 18.83 6.50
CA ILE A 173 -1.97 18.06 7.74
C ILE A 173 -0.69 18.31 8.52
N ASP A 174 -0.81 18.54 9.83
CA ASP A 174 0.34 18.58 10.74
C ASP A 174 1.00 17.18 10.81
N PRO A 175 2.26 17.02 10.32
CA PRO A 175 2.93 15.73 10.30
C PRO A 175 3.27 15.18 11.70
N THR A 176 3.24 16.03 12.74
CA THR A 176 3.51 15.61 14.13
C THR A 176 2.41 14.70 14.69
N LEU A 177 1.24 14.65 14.06
CA LEU A 177 0.15 13.72 14.42
C LEU A 177 0.53 12.25 14.31
N THR A 178 1.56 11.93 13.53
CA THR A 178 2.16 10.58 13.46
C THR A 178 2.83 10.16 14.78
N GLY A 179 3.25 11.12 15.61
CA GLY A 179 4.12 10.87 16.76
C GLY A 179 5.56 10.51 16.39
N PHE A 180 5.98 10.73 15.13
CA PHE A 180 7.38 10.57 14.73
C PHE A 180 8.28 11.60 15.41
N HIS A 181 9.58 11.30 15.43
CA HIS A 181 10.58 12.27 15.90
C HIS A 181 10.46 13.57 15.08
N PRO A 182 10.54 14.77 15.69
CA PRO A 182 10.32 16.05 14.99
C PRO A 182 11.15 16.22 13.71
N MET A 183 12.43 15.83 13.75
CA MET A 183 13.34 15.81 12.59
C MET A 183 12.84 14.96 11.41
N VAL A 184 12.01 13.94 11.65
CA VAL A 184 11.40 13.10 10.60
C VAL A 184 10.09 13.74 10.14
N ALA A 185 9.27 14.21 11.08
CA ALA A 185 7.99 14.84 10.78
C ALA A 185 8.14 16.07 9.87
N GLU A 186 9.16 16.91 10.08
CA GLU A 186 9.43 18.08 9.23
C GLU A 186 9.81 17.73 7.77
N LYS A 187 10.15 16.47 7.47
CA LYS A 187 10.47 16.00 6.12
C LYS A 187 9.24 15.57 5.33
N MET A 188 8.06 15.65 5.92
CA MET A 188 6.79 15.27 5.31
C MET A 188 5.93 16.49 5.04
N LEU A 189 5.50 16.65 3.80
CA LEU A 189 4.33 17.45 3.46
C LEU A 189 3.16 16.50 3.27
N ALA A 190 2.06 16.71 3.99
CA ALA A 190 0.89 15.83 3.92
C ALA A 190 -0.39 16.62 3.67
N VAL A 191 -1.28 16.05 2.85
CA VAL A 191 -2.60 16.63 2.55
C VAL A 191 -3.67 15.55 2.57
N ALA A 192 -4.83 15.90 3.13
CA ALA A 192 -6.00 15.03 3.05
C ALA A 192 -6.57 15.02 1.62
N VAL A 193 -7.09 13.87 1.23
CA VAL A 193 -7.78 13.65 -0.03
C VAL A 193 -9.25 13.42 0.32
N PRO A 194 -10.18 14.34 0.00
CA PRO A 194 -11.60 14.13 0.27
C PRO A 194 -12.08 12.88 -0.47
N GLY A 195 -12.41 11.82 0.27
CA GLY A 195 -12.88 10.55 -0.30
C GLY A 195 -14.39 10.48 -0.43
N GLU A 196 -14.86 9.42 -1.09
CA GLU A 196 -16.29 9.09 -1.18
C GLU A 196 -16.84 8.47 0.11
N ASN A 197 -16.04 7.64 0.78
CA ASN A 197 -16.42 7.01 2.02
C ASN A 197 -16.00 7.90 3.20
N PRO A 198 -16.94 8.48 3.97
CA PRO A 198 -16.60 9.39 5.06
C PRO A 198 -15.88 8.70 6.22
N LYS A 199 -15.82 7.36 6.24
CA LYS A 199 -15.10 6.56 7.24
C LYS A 199 -13.65 6.26 6.85
N VAL A 200 -13.31 6.35 5.57
CA VAL A 200 -11.98 6.07 5.07
C VAL A 200 -11.25 7.39 4.80
N THR A 201 -10.11 7.57 5.44
CA THR A 201 -9.26 8.75 5.26
C THR A 201 -8.14 8.40 4.28
N THR A 202 -8.10 9.09 3.14
CA THR A 202 -7.02 9.00 2.17
C THR A 202 -6.09 10.21 2.30
N ILE A 203 -4.77 9.96 2.30
CA ILE A 203 -3.74 10.99 2.49
C ILE A 203 -2.70 10.88 1.38
N HIS A 204 -2.28 12.02 0.83
CA HIS A 204 -1.01 12.10 0.11
C HIS A 204 0.08 12.55 1.06
N ALA A 205 1.17 11.80 1.09
CA ALA A 205 2.43 12.24 1.68
C ALA A 205 3.45 12.53 0.58
N ILE A 206 4.22 13.58 0.79
CA ILE A 206 5.25 14.06 -0.11
C ILE A 206 6.55 14.18 0.68
N VAL A 207 7.63 13.67 0.09
CA VAL A 207 9.00 13.81 0.60
C VAL A 207 9.90 14.28 -0.53
N CYS A 208 10.95 15.03 -0.23
CA CYS A 208 11.84 15.57 -1.27
C CYS A 208 13.31 15.23 -0.99
N PRO A 209 13.83 14.10 -1.54
CA PRO A 209 15.25 13.88 -1.72
C PRO A 209 15.97 15.09 -2.34
N ARG A 210 17.05 15.55 -1.71
CA ARG A 210 17.82 16.72 -2.17
C ARG A 210 18.29 16.60 -3.63
N ASP A 211 18.72 15.41 -4.04
CA ASP A 211 19.35 15.18 -5.35
C ASP A 211 18.36 14.76 -6.46
N ILE A 212 17.08 14.53 -6.14
CA ILE A 212 16.11 13.93 -7.07
C ILE A 212 14.86 14.80 -7.21
N GLY A 213 14.47 15.51 -6.14
CA GLY A 213 13.21 16.25 -6.09
C GLY A 213 12.09 15.47 -5.42
N PRO A 214 10.86 16.02 -5.43
CA PRO A 214 9.74 15.51 -4.66
C PRO A 214 9.18 14.18 -5.21
N PHE A 215 8.72 13.33 -4.30
CA PHE A 215 7.97 12.10 -4.55
C PHE A 215 6.67 12.16 -3.76
N VAL A 216 5.62 11.55 -4.30
CA VAL A 216 4.31 11.47 -3.66
C VAL A 216 3.79 10.04 -3.65
N ARG A 217 3.18 9.65 -2.54
CA ARG A 217 2.38 8.43 -2.43
C ARG A 217 1.09 8.70 -1.68
N SER A 218 0.09 7.91 -2.01
CA SER A 218 -1.22 7.92 -1.38
C SER A 218 -1.32 6.72 -0.45
N CYS A 219 -2.11 6.82 0.61
CA CYS A 219 -2.58 5.67 1.38
C CYS A 219 -3.93 6.00 2.00
N ALA A 220 -4.77 4.97 2.15
CA ALA A 220 -6.05 5.06 2.82
C ALA A 220 -6.09 4.23 4.11
N HIS A 221 -6.87 4.66 5.10
CA HIS A 221 -7.14 3.92 6.33
C HIS A 221 -8.40 4.41 7.05
N LEU A 222 -8.99 3.58 7.91
CA LEU A 222 -10.04 3.99 8.86
C LEU A 222 -9.54 4.90 9.99
N ASP A 223 -8.23 4.99 10.19
CA ASP A 223 -7.56 5.86 11.17
C ASP A 223 -6.60 6.74 10.40
N GLY A 224 -6.90 8.04 10.34
CA GLY A 224 -6.10 8.98 9.57
C GLY A 224 -4.64 9.06 10.03
N LYS A 225 -4.31 8.73 11.29
CA LYS A 225 -2.91 8.65 11.73
C LYS A 225 -2.19 7.46 11.09
N ILE A 226 -2.88 6.34 10.93
CA ILE A 226 -2.35 5.16 10.24
C ILE A 226 -2.21 5.45 8.75
N ALA A 227 -3.20 6.09 8.11
CA ALA A 227 -3.11 6.52 6.72
C ALA A 227 -1.91 7.45 6.49
N LEU A 228 -1.71 8.43 7.38
CA LEU A 228 -0.60 9.39 7.32
C LEU A 228 0.76 8.69 7.42
N GLN A 229 0.90 7.79 8.40
CA GLN A 229 2.11 6.98 8.58
C GLN A 229 2.37 6.09 7.37
N ARG A 230 1.35 5.40 6.84
CA ARG A 230 1.48 4.52 5.67
C ARG A 230 1.91 5.31 4.44
N ALA A 231 1.26 6.44 4.15
CA ALA A 231 1.61 7.29 3.01
C ALA A 231 3.07 7.76 3.09
N PHE A 232 3.52 8.18 4.28
CA PHE A 232 4.93 8.56 4.48
C PHE A 232 5.89 7.40 4.23
N ASN A 233 5.62 6.23 4.80
CA ASN A 233 6.44 5.03 4.66
C ASN A 233 6.55 4.60 3.19
N GLU A 234 5.44 4.65 2.45
CA GLU A 234 5.37 4.38 1.01
C GLU A 234 6.26 5.35 0.21
N THR A 235 6.18 6.64 0.56
CA THR A 235 6.95 7.67 -0.13
C THR A 235 8.45 7.48 0.11
N LEU A 236 8.87 7.14 1.34
CA LEU A 236 10.27 6.83 1.67
C LEU A 236 10.82 5.57 0.98
N GLN A 237 9.96 4.60 0.69
CA GLN A 237 10.33 3.38 -0.04
C GLN A 237 10.68 3.68 -1.51
N SER A 238 10.04 4.71 -2.08
CA SER A 238 10.01 5.01 -3.52
C SER A 238 11.28 5.65 -4.11
N HIS A 239 12.19 6.16 -3.26
CA HIS A 239 13.48 6.70 -3.67
C HIS A 239 14.64 5.88 -3.09
N LYS A 240 15.90 6.27 -3.33
CA LYS A 240 17.11 5.54 -2.88
C LYS A 240 18.01 6.29 -1.89
N THR A 241 17.59 7.46 -1.39
CA THR A 241 18.33 8.16 -0.32
C THR A 241 18.53 7.26 0.90
N ARG A 242 19.58 7.52 1.68
CA ARG A 242 20.04 6.61 2.74
C ARG A 242 19.66 7.09 4.13
N SER A 243 19.44 8.39 4.28
CA SER A 243 19.20 9.04 5.55
C SER A 243 18.08 10.07 5.47
N VAL A 244 17.46 10.36 6.61
CA VAL A 244 16.50 11.46 6.77
C VAL A 244 17.14 12.83 6.52
N HIS A 245 18.45 12.95 6.74
CA HIS A 245 19.21 14.17 6.46
C HIS A 245 19.34 14.48 4.97
N ASP A 246 19.16 13.47 4.11
CA ASP A 246 19.19 13.63 2.65
C ASP A 246 17.83 14.13 2.10
N LEU A 247 16.86 14.39 2.98
CA LEU A 247 15.55 14.91 2.64
C LEU A 247 15.45 16.39 2.97
N GLN A 248 14.75 17.13 2.13
CA GLN A 248 14.37 18.52 2.39
C GLN A 248 13.27 18.60 3.45
N SER A 249 13.27 19.69 4.21
CA SER A 249 12.18 20.03 5.13
C SER A 249 11.08 20.80 4.42
N PHE A 250 9.87 20.74 4.97
CA PHE A 250 8.72 21.51 4.50
C PHE A 250 8.22 22.49 5.55
N ARG A 251 7.70 23.65 5.12
CA ARG A 251 7.10 24.69 5.98
C ARG A 251 5.76 25.22 5.42
N PRO A 252 4.72 24.38 5.30
CA PRO A 252 3.39 24.86 4.95
C PRO A 252 2.69 25.50 6.16
N GLU A 253 1.59 26.20 5.92
CA GLU A 253 0.62 26.52 6.97
C GLU A 253 -0.28 25.30 7.20
N TYR A 254 -0.25 24.72 8.41
CA TYR A 254 -1.04 23.54 8.74
C TYR A 254 -2.47 23.93 9.10
N HIS A 255 -3.43 23.23 8.50
CA HIS A 255 -4.87 23.49 8.66
C HIS A 255 -5.58 22.35 9.39
N VAL A 256 -5.02 21.12 9.32
CA VAL A 256 -5.60 19.92 9.94
C VAL A 256 -4.72 19.49 11.10
N THR A 257 -5.22 19.66 12.32
CA THR A 257 -4.56 19.30 13.58
C THR A 257 -5.19 18.08 14.26
N GLU A 258 -6.27 17.54 13.70
CA GLU A 258 -6.92 16.32 14.16
C GLU A 258 -7.32 15.45 12.96
N LEU A 259 -7.18 14.14 13.10
CA LEU A 259 -7.53 13.16 12.07
C LEU A 259 -8.59 12.21 12.61
N MET A 260 -9.57 11.88 11.77
CA MET A 260 -10.64 10.97 12.14
C MET A 260 -10.11 9.56 12.42
N ASN A 261 -10.79 8.86 13.33
CA ASN A 261 -10.50 7.48 13.67
C ASN A 261 -11.80 6.69 13.81
N HIS A 262 -11.97 5.74 12.90
CA HIS A 262 -13.04 4.74 12.86
C HIS A 262 -12.51 3.32 12.99
N HIS A 263 -11.19 3.15 13.16
CA HIS A 263 -10.54 1.85 13.34
C HIS A 263 -10.75 1.34 14.76
N THR A 264 -10.99 0.04 14.89
CA THR A 264 -11.01 -0.70 16.16
C THR A 264 -10.00 -1.84 16.13
N ASP A 265 -9.76 -2.48 17.27
CA ASP A 265 -8.89 -3.67 17.33
C ASP A 265 -9.57 -4.93 16.76
N ASP A 266 -10.82 -4.82 16.27
CA ASP A 266 -11.60 -5.91 15.68
C ASP A 266 -11.62 -5.78 14.15
N LEU A 267 -11.02 -6.77 13.50
CA LEU A 267 -10.86 -6.82 12.05
C LEU A 267 -12.20 -6.92 11.31
N GLU A 268 -13.17 -7.68 11.85
CA GLU A 268 -14.49 -7.85 11.26
C GLU A 268 -15.26 -6.53 11.32
N GLN A 269 -15.22 -5.86 12.48
CA GLN A 269 -15.84 -4.56 12.66
C GLN A 269 -15.24 -3.51 11.72
N ASN A 270 -13.92 -3.52 11.51
CA ASN A 270 -13.25 -2.62 10.57
C ASN A 270 -13.75 -2.85 9.13
N ILE A 271 -13.83 -4.11 8.68
CA ILE A 271 -14.34 -4.43 7.35
C ILE A 271 -15.80 -3.98 7.22
N GLN A 272 -16.66 -4.29 8.20
CA GLN A 272 -18.06 -3.86 8.21
C GLN A 272 -18.20 -2.33 8.14
N THR A 273 -17.37 -1.60 8.90
CA THR A 273 -17.37 -0.12 8.88
C THR A 273 -17.07 0.44 7.49
N ILE A 274 -16.19 -0.21 6.73
CA ILE A 274 -15.93 0.15 5.33
C ILE A 274 -17.16 -0.15 4.47
N LEU A 275 -17.73 -1.35 4.60
CA LEU A 275 -18.86 -1.82 3.80
C LEU A 275 -20.16 -1.03 4.04
N GLU A 276 -20.38 -0.49 5.24
CA GLU A 276 -21.57 0.33 5.58
C GLU A 276 -21.78 1.53 4.63
N SER A 277 -20.69 2.08 4.09
CA SER A 277 -20.70 3.23 3.18
C SER A 277 -20.32 2.87 1.75
N LEU A 278 -20.19 1.57 1.44
CA LEU A 278 -19.92 1.07 0.09
C LEU A 278 -21.22 0.48 -0.49
N PRO A 279 -21.85 1.15 -1.47
CA PRO A 279 -23.10 0.64 -2.06
C PRO A 279 -22.88 -0.55 -3.02
N ASP A 280 -21.64 -0.81 -3.41
CA ASP A 280 -21.31 -1.84 -4.40
C ASP A 280 -21.10 -3.21 -3.75
N THR A 281 -21.47 -4.27 -4.47
CA THR A 281 -21.06 -5.64 -4.13
C THR A 281 -19.53 -5.76 -4.20
N VAL A 282 -18.95 -6.33 -3.16
CA VAL A 282 -17.51 -6.66 -3.11
C VAL A 282 -17.30 -8.09 -3.56
N TYR A 283 -16.46 -8.24 -4.58
CA TYR A 283 -15.94 -9.52 -5.04
C TYR A 283 -14.51 -9.68 -4.53
N VAL A 284 -14.06 -10.92 -4.37
CA VAL A 284 -12.71 -11.26 -3.93
C VAL A 284 -12.14 -12.30 -4.88
N GLN A 285 -11.02 -11.96 -5.51
CA GLN A 285 -10.27 -12.91 -6.33
C GLN A 285 -9.16 -13.56 -5.50
N ASP A 286 -9.12 -14.89 -5.54
CA ASP A 286 -8.18 -15.70 -4.79
C ASP A 286 -6.93 -16.06 -5.61
N TRP A 287 -5.81 -15.51 -5.16
CA TRP A 287 -4.47 -15.73 -5.71
C TRP A 287 -3.66 -16.74 -4.92
N THR A 288 -4.23 -17.35 -3.88
CA THR A 288 -3.52 -18.25 -2.97
C THR A 288 -2.80 -19.35 -3.74
N ASP A 289 -1.48 -19.41 -3.56
CA ASP A 289 -0.65 -20.48 -4.08
C ASP A 289 -0.84 -21.74 -3.21
N PRO A 290 -1.29 -22.88 -3.78
CA PRO A 290 -1.55 -24.11 -3.03
C PRO A 290 -0.30 -24.73 -2.35
N VAL A 291 0.90 -24.35 -2.77
CA VAL A 291 2.17 -24.78 -2.18
C VAL A 291 2.55 -23.89 -1.00
N MET A 292 2.46 -22.56 -1.15
CA MET A 292 2.78 -21.62 -0.07
C MET A 292 1.71 -21.63 1.04
N GLN A 293 0.44 -21.84 0.68
CA GLN A 293 -0.69 -21.95 1.61
C GLN A 293 -0.85 -20.74 2.54
N VAL A 294 -0.53 -19.55 2.02
CA VAL A 294 -0.79 -18.26 2.67
C VAL A 294 -1.86 -17.57 1.85
N PRO A 295 -2.97 -17.12 2.47
CA PRO A 295 -4.00 -16.36 1.77
C PRO A 295 -3.42 -15.18 0.99
N VAL A 296 -3.78 -15.10 -0.30
CA VAL A 296 -3.49 -13.94 -1.14
C VAL A 296 -4.77 -13.55 -1.85
N MET A 297 -5.32 -12.39 -1.53
CA MET A 297 -6.65 -11.97 -1.97
C MET A 297 -6.59 -10.61 -2.65
N ARG A 298 -7.49 -10.40 -3.62
CA ARG A 298 -7.76 -9.08 -4.20
C ARG A 298 -9.25 -8.78 -4.14
N PRO A 299 -9.72 -7.97 -3.18
CA PRO A 299 -11.08 -7.45 -3.22
C PRO A 299 -11.22 -6.39 -4.32
N PHE A 300 -12.40 -6.33 -4.94
CA PHE A 300 -12.75 -5.32 -5.95
C PHE A 300 -14.26 -5.15 -6.04
N THR A 301 -14.70 -4.07 -6.67
CA THR A 301 -16.11 -3.84 -7.05
C THR A 301 -16.22 -3.70 -8.57
N MET A 302 -17.41 -3.92 -9.15
CA MET A 302 -17.63 -3.67 -10.58
C MET A 302 -17.32 -2.22 -10.97
N ARG A 303 -17.64 -1.27 -10.08
CA ARG A 303 -17.32 0.14 -10.26
C ARG A 303 -15.82 0.38 -10.39
N MET A 304 -14.99 -0.29 -9.59
CA MET A 304 -13.54 -0.22 -9.73
C MET A 304 -13.07 -0.72 -11.11
N LEU A 305 -13.65 -1.80 -11.63
CA LEU A 305 -13.34 -2.32 -12.97
C LEU A 305 -13.65 -1.30 -14.08
N GLU A 306 -14.77 -0.59 -13.93
CA GLU A 306 -15.24 0.41 -14.90
C GLU A 306 -14.44 1.73 -14.81
N THR A 307 -13.91 2.04 -13.63
CA THR A 307 -13.20 3.31 -13.33
C THR A 307 -11.73 3.24 -13.71
N LYS A 308 -11.34 2.47 -14.74
CA LYS A 308 -9.92 2.36 -15.14
C LYS A 308 -9.33 3.76 -15.33
N PRO A 309 -8.38 4.20 -14.49
CA PRO A 309 -7.86 5.54 -14.59
C PRO A 309 -7.10 5.70 -15.90
N ASP A 310 -7.27 6.85 -16.51
CA ASP A 310 -6.39 7.30 -17.57
C ASP A 310 -4.99 7.52 -16.98
N GLU A 311 -4.05 6.66 -17.35
CA GLU A 311 -2.67 6.66 -16.85
C GLU A 311 -1.98 8.01 -17.12
N ASP A 312 -2.31 8.68 -18.22
CA ASP A 312 -1.75 10.00 -18.55
C ASP A 312 -2.30 11.07 -17.58
N LEU A 313 -3.59 11.00 -17.24
CA LEU A 313 -4.19 11.90 -16.24
C LEU A 313 -3.62 11.65 -14.84
N VAL A 314 -3.43 10.39 -14.45
CA VAL A 314 -2.77 10.05 -13.18
C VAL A 314 -1.35 10.59 -13.15
N GLY A 315 -0.59 10.42 -14.23
CA GLY A 315 0.76 10.95 -14.37
C GLY A 315 0.82 12.48 -14.25
N ALA A 316 -0.07 13.18 -14.96
CA ALA A 316 -0.19 14.64 -14.89
C ALA A 316 -0.58 15.11 -13.47
N TYR A 317 -1.47 14.38 -12.82
CA TYR A 317 -1.92 14.65 -11.46
C TYR A 317 -0.78 14.52 -10.44
N VAL A 318 -0.06 13.40 -10.47
CA VAL A 318 1.12 13.16 -9.62
C VAL A 318 2.20 14.22 -9.88
N GLN A 319 2.47 14.54 -11.16
CA GLN A 319 3.44 15.58 -11.53
C GLN A 319 3.04 16.96 -11.00
N SER A 320 1.75 17.29 -11.03
CA SER A 320 1.24 18.55 -10.48
C SER A 320 1.46 18.65 -8.97
N LEU A 321 1.14 17.59 -8.21
CA LEU A 321 1.40 17.54 -6.76
C LEU A 321 2.90 17.73 -6.45
N MET A 322 3.76 17.02 -7.17
CA MET A 322 5.22 17.12 -7.02
C MET A 322 5.71 18.54 -7.34
N THR A 323 5.27 19.13 -8.44
CA THR A 323 5.71 20.48 -8.86
C THR A 323 5.26 21.55 -7.88
N GLU A 324 4.02 21.50 -7.39
CA GLU A 324 3.50 22.51 -6.46
C GLU A 324 4.08 22.38 -5.05
N SER A 325 4.48 21.17 -4.65
CA SER A 325 5.13 20.95 -3.35
C SER A 325 6.41 21.78 -3.17
N ALA A 326 7.09 22.13 -4.28
CA ALA A 326 8.32 22.92 -4.27
C ALA A 326 8.16 24.30 -3.62
N LYS A 327 6.95 24.85 -3.59
CA LYS A 327 6.63 26.13 -2.93
C LYS A 327 6.75 26.07 -1.41
N TYR A 328 6.69 24.88 -0.83
CA TYR A 328 6.70 24.65 0.61
C TYR A 328 8.03 24.06 1.10
N ILE A 329 8.98 23.80 0.20
CA ILE A 329 10.29 23.28 0.54
C ILE A 329 11.16 24.39 1.13
N ASP A 330 11.82 24.08 2.24
CA ASP A 330 12.88 24.90 2.81
C ASP A 330 14.21 24.58 2.13
N TRP A 331 14.52 25.32 1.05
CA TRP A 331 15.71 25.09 0.23
C TRP A 331 17.03 25.53 0.91
N ASP A 332 16.95 26.33 1.97
CA ASP A 332 18.08 26.92 2.68
C ASP A 332 18.48 26.13 3.95
N ALA A 333 17.82 24.99 4.22
CA ALA A 333 17.96 24.18 5.45
C ALA A 333 19.08 23.13 5.47
#